data_AF-Q0FFX9-F1
#
_entry.id   AF-Q0FFX9-F1
#
_cell.length_a   1.000
_cell.length_b   1.000
_cell.length_c   1.000
_cell.angle_alpha   90.00
_cell.angle_beta   90.00
_cell.angle_gamma   90.00
#
_symmetry.space_group_name_H-M   'P 1'
#
loop_
_entity.id
_entity.type
_entity.pdbx_description
1 polymer ?
#
loop_
_entity_poly.entity_id
_entity_poly.type
_entity_poly.pdbx_seq_one_letter_code
_entity_poly.pdbx_strand_id
1 'polypeptide(L)'
;MADLTSNFIGIKSPNPFWLASAPPTDKEYNVRRAFEAGWGGVVWKTLGSEGPPIVNVNGPRYGVVHGADRRVLGLNNIELITDRDLFKNLDEIKRVKKDYPDRAIIVSIMVPCEEDAWKTILPLVEETGADGIELNFGCPHGMAERGMGSAVGQVPEYVEMVTGWCKKYYSKPVIVKLTPNISDIRKPAAAAQAGGADAVSLINTISSIISVDLDVMAPNPTIDGKGTHGGYCGPAVKPIAMNMVAEIARNPETANLPISGIGGITSWRDAAEYMVLGCGNVQVCTAAMTYGFKIVQEMISGLSQWMDEKGYESTEEFVRQAVPNVTDWQYLNLNYVSKASINQDDYISCGRCYAACEDTSHQAISMTSDRKFSVIDAECVACNLCVEVCPVENCITMVQQEPGVIDPRTNKVVEEKHGDWTSHPNNPSVFAAE
;
A
#
# COMPACT_ATOMS: atom_id res chain seq x y z
N MET A 1 0.64 -15.00 23.21
CA MET A 1 0.89 -13.64 22.74
C MET A 1 2.24 -13.65 22.08
N ALA A 2 2.21 -13.85 20.77
CA ALA A 2 3.35 -13.80 19.88
C ALA A 2 4.14 -12.50 20.04
N ASP A 3 5.44 -12.57 19.79
CA ASP A 3 6.34 -11.42 19.86
C ASP A 3 6.19 -10.56 18.60
N LEU A 4 5.72 -9.34 18.78
CA LEU A 4 5.57 -8.36 17.71
C LEU A 4 6.81 -7.49 17.52
N THR A 5 7.85 -7.64 18.35
CA THR A 5 9.08 -6.86 18.22
C THR A 5 9.60 -6.95 16.79
N SER A 6 9.81 -5.80 16.17
CA SER A 6 10.22 -5.69 14.77
C SER A 6 11.65 -5.18 14.68
N ASN A 7 12.42 -5.77 13.76
CA ASN A 7 13.74 -5.32 13.38
C ASN A 7 13.76 -5.07 11.86
N PHE A 8 13.49 -3.83 11.46
CA PHE A 8 13.50 -3.44 10.06
C PHE A 8 14.82 -2.72 9.76
N ILE A 9 15.66 -3.28 8.89
CA ILE A 9 16.97 -2.70 8.49
C ILE A 9 17.89 -2.31 9.66
N GLY A 10 17.84 -3.07 10.76
CA GLY A 10 18.61 -2.79 11.98
C GLY A 10 17.90 -1.84 12.96
N ILE A 11 16.76 -1.28 12.58
CA ILE A 11 15.94 -0.38 13.41
C ILE A 11 14.94 -1.22 14.19
N LYS A 12 15.14 -1.27 15.51
CA LYS A 12 14.28 -2.02 16.43
C LYS A 12 13.07 -1.18 16.87
N SER A 13 11.91 -1.82 16.98
CA SER A 13 10.70 -1.22 17.53
C SER A 13 9.82 -2.27 18.20
N PRO A 14 8.94 -1.90 19.15
CA PRO A 14 8.13 -2.86 19.90
C PRO A 14 7.02 -3.55 19.09
N ASN A 15 6.73 -3.05 17.89
CA ASN A 15 5.77 -3.62 16.94
C ASN A 15 6.03 -3.07 15.53
N PRO A 16 5.55 -3.73 14.45
CA PRO A 16 5.79 -3.31 13.07
C PRO A 16 4.96 -2.09 12.63
N PHE A 17 4.19 -1.45 13.52
CA PHE A 17 3.29 -0.35 13.16
C PHE A 17 3.97 1.01 13.37
N TRP A 18 4.30 1.67 12.27
CA TRP A 18 4.88 3.01 12.29
C TRP A 18 3.85 4.03 11.80
N LEU A 19 3.85 5.26 12.34
CA LEU A 19 3.12 6.35 11.70
C LEU A 19 3.90 6.82 10.47
N ALA A 20 3.23 7.01 9.33
CA ALA A 20 3.87 7.57 8.14
C ALA A 20 4.12 9.08 8.29
N SER A 21 5.08 9.62 7.53
CA SER A 21 5.35 11.05 7.44
C SER A 21 4.13 11.81 6.90
N ALA A 22 3.43 12.50 7.78
CA ALA A 22 2.09 13.06 7.57
C ALA A 22 1.73 14.04 8.73
N PRO A 23 0.59 14.77 8.70
CA PRO A 23 0.19 15.63 9.83
C PRO A 23 0.25 14.99 11.23
N PRO A 24 -0.07 13.69 11.40
CA PRO A 24 0.05 13.04 12.70
C PRO A 24 1.47 13.03 13.29
N THR A 25 2.52 13.26 12.47
CA THR A 25 3.93 13.21 12.90
C THR A 25 4.65 14.55 12.76
N ASP A 26 3.90 15.65 12.62
CA ASP A 26 4.47 16.98 12.36
C ASP A 26 4.99 17.69 13.62
N LYS A 27 4.67 17.21 14.84
CA LYS A 27 5.12 17.83 16.08
C LYS A 27 5.33 16.86 17.23
N GLU A 28 6.25 17.21 18.12
CA GLU A 28 6.57 16.48 19.35
C GLU A 28 5.30 16.05 20.12
N TYR A 29 4.35 16.97 20.31
CA TYR A 29 3.11 16.68 21.02
C TYR A 29 2.33 15.50 20.43
N ASN A 30 2.25 15.40 19.10
CA ASN A 30 1.53 14.31 18.46
C ASN A 30 2.32 13.00 18.54
N VAL A 31 3.63 13.06 18.30
CA VAL A 31 4.51 11.88 18.32
C VAL A 31 4.54 11.24 19.70
N ARG A 32 4.65 12.04 20.78
CA ARG A 32 4.58 11.52 22.15
C ARG A 32 3.27 10.80 22.42
N ARG A 33 2.14 11.40 22.03
CA ARG A 33 0.81 10.78 22.18
C ARG A 33 0.66 9.49 21.36
N ALA A 34 1.32 9.40 20.21
CA ALA A 34 1.37 8.16 19.44
C ALA A 34 2.17 7.08 20.18
N PHE A 35 3.36 7.40 20.69
CA PHE A 35 4.14 6.43 21.47
C PHE A 35 3.43 5.99 22.75
N GLU A 36 2.80 6.91 23.48
CA GLU A 36 1.94 6.61 24.64
C GLU A 36 0.76 5.68 24.28
N ALA A 37 0.21 5.80 23.06
CA ALA A 37 -0.86 4.92 22.60
C ALA A 37 -0.38 3.52 22.21
N GLY A 38 0.92 3.34 21.95
CA GLY A 38 1.55 2.04 21.66
C GLY A 38 2.23 1.92 20.30
N TRP A 39 2.30 2.98 19.49
CA TRP A 39 2.95 2.93 18.16
C TRP A 39 4.41 2.49 18.26
N GLY A 40 4.84 1.58 17.39
CA GLY A 40 6.20 1.04 17.40
C GLY A 40 7.23 2.05 16.90
N GLY A 41 6.83 2.91 15.97
CA GLY A 41 7.68 3.95 15.41
C GLY A 41 6.90 5.10 14.77
N VAL A 42 7.63 6.12 14.36
CA VAL A 42 7.12 7.19 13.50
C VAL A 42 8.15 7.53 12.42
N VAL A 43 7.64 7.93 11.26
CA VAL A 43 8.38 8.75 10.32
C VAL A 43 7.95 10.20 10.55
N TRP A 44 8.86 11.03 11.04
CA TRP A 44 8.65 12.45 11.29
C TRP A 44 8.27 13.16 9.99
N LYS A 45 7.37 14.15 10.08
CA LYS A 45 6.92 14.91 8.90
C LYS A 45 8.12 15.46 8.14
N THR A 46 8.04 15.40 6.82
CA THR A 46 9.12 15.78 5.91
C THR A 46 9.67 17.17 6.22
N LEU A 47 10.98 17.24 6.48
CA LEU A 47 11.74 18.46 6.71
C LEU A 47 12.26 19.03 5.39
N GLY A 48 12.30 20.36 5.30
CA GLY A 48 12.98 21.10 4.23
C GLY A 48 14.34 21.64 4.67
N SER A 49 15.03 22.33 3.76
CA SER A 49 16.30 23.00 4.05
C SER A 49 16.16 24.11 5.10
N GLU A 50 17.28 24.53 5.68
CA GLU A 50 17.33 25.72 6.51
C GLU A 50 16.84 26.95 5.73
N GLY A 51 16.05 27.79 6.39
CA GLY A 51 15.47 29.00 5.82
C GLY A 51 13.98 29.13 6.14
N PRO A 52 13.29 30.08 5.49
CA PRO A 52 11.85 30.25 5.65
C PRO A 52 11.12 28.94 5.31
N PRO A 53 10.27 28.42 6.21
CA PRO A 53 9.51 27.21 5.94
C PRO A 53 8.58 27.37 4.73
N ILE A 54 8.15 26.23 4.19
CA ILE A 54 7.15 26.20 3.13
C ILE A 54 5.83 26.76 3.67
N VAL A 55 5.16 27.58 2.87
CA VAL A 55 3.86 28.16 3.21
C VAL A 55 2.77 27.31 2.60
N ASN A 56 1.91 26.75 3.46
CA ASN A 56 0.71 26.05 3.04
C ASN A 56 -0.41 27.04 2.67
N VAL A 57 -1.35 26.59 1.84
CA VAL A 57 -2.57 27.36 1.58
C VAL A 57 -3.39 27.54 2.86
N ASN A 58 -3.93 28.74 3.04
CA ASN A 58 -4.86 29.05 4.12
C ASN A 58 -6.27 28.59 3.71
N GLY A 59 -6.72 27.46 4.23
CA GLY A 59 -8.06 26.94 3.97
C GLY A 59 -8.14 25.41 4.02
N PRO A 60 -9.25 24.81 3.54
CA PRO A 60 -9.40 23.36 3.49
C PRO A 60 -8.32 22.74 2.62
N ARG A 61 -7.45 21.93 3.24
CA ARG A 61 -6.40 21.18 2.56
C ARG A 61 -6.77 19.72 2.31
N TYR A 62 -7.95 19.31 2.77
CA TYR A 62 -8.42 17.94 2.69
C TYR A 62 -9.78 17.88 2.02
N GLY A 63 -9.92 16.91 1.12
CA GLY A 63 -11.21 16.43 0.66
C GLY A 63 -11.32 14.92 0.90
N VAL A 64 -12.51 14.37 0.70
CA VAL A 64 -12.83 12.99 1.10
C VAL A 64 -13.78 12.33 0.10
N VAL A 65 -13.53 11.05 -0.17
CA VAL A 65 -14.45 10.15 -0.84
C VAL A 65 -15.14 9.29 0.21
N HIS A 66 -16.47 9.33 0.24
CA HIS A 66 -17.27 8.59 1.20
C HIS A 66 -17.92 7.36 0.57
N GLY A 67 -18.12 6.32 1.37
CA GLY A 67 -19.00 5.20 1.07
C GLY A 67 -20.46 5.55 1.34
N ALA A 68 -21.36 4.61 1.01
CA ALA A 68 -22.80 4.77 1.17
C ALA A 68 -23.23 5.11 2.63
N ASP A 69 -22.45 4.65 3.61
CA ASP A 69 -22.64 4.83 5.05
C ASP A 69 -21.85 6.01 5.63
N ARG A 70 -21.32 6.91 4.78
CA ARG A 70 -20.39 7.99 5.16
C ARG A 70 -19.04 7.52 5.69
N ARG A 71 -18.68 6.23 5.54
CA ARG A 71 -17.32 5.76 5.82
C ARG A 71 -16.31 6.44 4.90
N VAL A 72 -15.16 6.82 5.44
CA VAL A 72 -14.05 7.38 4.65
C VAL A 72 -13.43 6.26 3.80
N LEU A 73 -13.60 6.32 2.48
CA LEU A 73 -12.96 5.40 1.54
C LEU A 73 -11.59 5.90 1.10
N GLY A 74 -11.39 7.22 1.10
CA GLY A 74 -10.11 7.84 0.86
C GLY A 74 -10.13 9.33 1.17
N LEU A 75 -8.96 9.88 1.45
CA LEU A 75 -8.72 11.31 1.59
C LEU A 75 -7.91 11.79 0.39
N ASN A 76 -8.16 13.01 -0.05
CA ASN A 76 -7.28 13.75 -0.92
C ASN A 76 -6.73 14.93 -0.12
N ASN A 77 -5.44 15.22 -0.26
CA ASN A 77 -4.83 16.35 0.42
C ASN A 77 -4.05 17.21 -0.56
N ILE A 78 -3.93 18.51 -0.27
CA ILE A 78 -3.05 19.47 -0.96
C ILE A 78 -2.04 20.09 0.03
N GLU A 79 -1.66 19.32 1.06
CA GLU A 79 -0.74 19.76 2.11
C GLU A 79 0.71 19.47 1.73
N LEU A 80 1.61 20.44 1.95
CA LEU A 80 3.02 20.32 1.60
C LEU A 80 3.83 19.63 2.72
N ILE A 81 5.16 19.77 2.65
CA ILE A 81 6.07 19.41 3.75
C ILE A 81 5.83 20.28 4.98
N THR A 82 6.57 20.06 6.08
CA THR A 82 6.38 20.85 7.30
C THR A 82 6.50 22.35 7.02
N ASP A 83 5.57 23.14 7.55
CA ASP A 83 5.61 24.61 7.54
C ASP A 83 6.29 25.18 8.81
N ARG A 84 7.02 24.31 9.51
CA ARG A 84 7.69 24.59 10.76
C ARG A 84 9.19 24.75 10.55
N ASP A 85 9.79 25.57 11.39
CA ASP A 85 11.24 25.78 11.44
C ASP A 85 12.03 24.46 11.57
N LEU A 86 13.15 24.37 10.84
CA LEU A 86 14.00 23.18 10.81
C LEU A 86 14.57 22.87 12.19
N PHE A 87 15.20 23.84 12.85
CA PHE A 87 15.87 23.62 14.14
C PHE A 87 14.88 23.27 15.25
N LYS A 88 13.68 23.86 15.21
CA LYS A 88 12.59 23.46 16.10
C LYS A 88 12.23 21.97 15.95
N ASN A 89 12.15 21.46 14.71
CA ASN A 89 11.91 20.04 14.48
C ASN A 89 13.07 19.17 14.97
N LEU A 90 14.33 19.54 14.67
CA LEU A 90 15.51 18.80 15.10
C LEU A 90 15.60 18.69 16.63
N ASP A 91 15.35 19.80 17.33
CA ASP A 91 15.30 19.85 18.80
C ASP A 91 14.19 18.97 19.38
N GLU A 92 13.01 18.98 18.77
CA GLU A 92 11.88 18.13 19.12
C GLU A 92 12.20 16.65 18.94
N ILE A 93 12.74 16.27 17.77
CA ILE A 93 13.17 14.90 17.47
C ILE A 93 14.18 14.41 18.51
N LYS A 94 15.19 15.24 18.83
CA LYS A 94 16.23 14.90 19.80
C LYS A 94 15.67 14.63 21.20
N ARG A 95 14.74 15.46 21.67
CA ARG A 95 14.07 15.24 22.97
C ARG A 95 13.23 13.97 22.95
N VAL A 96 12.44 13.76 21.90
CA VAL A 96 11.57 12.58 21.79
C VAL A 96 12.41 11.31 21.72
N LYS A 97 13.48 11.26 20.90
CA LYS A 97 14.33 10.07 20.80
C LYS A 97 15.03 9.73 22.12
N LYS A 98 15.47 10.74 22.87
CA LYS A 98 16.05 10.57 24.19
C LYS A 98 15.06 9.94 25.18
N ASP A 99 13.80 10.38 25.15
CA ASP A 99 12.78 9.90 26.10
C ASP A 99 12.19 8.55 25.69
N TYR A 100 12.24 8.21 24.40
CA TYR A 100 11.70 6.96 23.82
C TYR A 100 12.78 6.20 23.02
N PRO A 101 13.85 5.69 23.69
CA PRO A 101 14.96 5.05 23.01
C PRO A 101 14.57 3.73 22.31
N ASP A 102 13.51 3.07 22.79
CA ASP A 102 12.97 1.81 22.27
C ASP A 102 12.06 2.00 21.04
N ARG A 103 11.67 3.24 20.70
CA ARG A 103 10.79 3.54 19.57
C ARG A 103 11.57 3.97 18.34
N ALA A 104 11.17 3.48 17.18
CA ALA A 104 11.77 3.89 15.92
C ALA A 104 11.39 5.34 15.58
N ILE A 105 12.38 6.17 15.26
CA ILE A 105 12.19 7.53 14.74
C ILE A 105 12.97 7.67 13.45
N ILE A 106 12.26 7.77 12.35
CA ILE A 106 12.81 8.04 11.03
C ILE A 106 12.53 9.51 10.69
N VAL A 107 13.51 10.24 10.15
CA VAL A 107 13.29 11.63 9.74
C VAL A 107 13.06 11.68 8.24
N SER A 108 11.87 12.10 7.82
CA SER A 108 11.62 12.30 6.40
C SER A 108 12.26 13.62 5.92
N ILE A 109 12.93 13.61 4.77
CA ILE A 109 13.67 14.77 4.24
C ILE A 109 13.29 15.00 2.77
N MET A 110 13.12 16.27 2.39
CA MET A 110 13.00 16.71 1.00
C MET A 110 13.67 18.08 0.83
N VAL A 111 14.87 18.07 0.24
CA VAL A 111 15.65 19.27 -0.10
C VAL A 111 15.95 19.27 -1.61
N PRO A 112 16.42 20.39 -2.20
CA PRO A 112 16.77 20.44 -3.61
C PRO A 112 17.73 19.31 -4.05
N CYS A 113 17.67 18.90 -5.31
CA CYS A 113 18.56 17.89 -5.90
C CYS A 113 19.97 18.45 -6.18
N GLU A 114 20.58 19.01 -5.14
CA GLU A 114 21.92 19.60 -5.13
C GLU A 114 22.70 18.94 -3.98
N GLU A 115 23.89 18.40 -4.27
CA GLU A 115 24.68 17.62 -3.28
C GLU A 115 24.94 18.42 -1.99
N ASP A 116 25.21 19.72 -2.10
CA ASP A 116 25.47 20.60 -0.96
C ASP A 116 24.26 20.74 -0.02
N ALA A 117 23.02 20.71 -0.54
CA ALA A 117 21.82 20.77 0.28
C ALA A 117 21.70 19.52 1.17
N TRP A 118 21.96 18.34 0.59
CA TRP A 118 21.96 17.07 1.33
C TRP A 118 23.13 17.00 2.32
N LYS A 119 24.33 17.35 1.88
CA LYS A 119 25.54 17.39 2.71
C LYS A 119 25.37 18.29 3.94
N THR A 120 24.59 19.36 3.83
CA THR A 120 24.34 20.30 4.93
C THR A 120 23.34 19.75 5.95
N ILE A 121 22.22 19.17 5.51
CA ILE A 121 21.14 18.75 6.42
C ILE A 121 21.40 17.40 7.11
N LEU A 122 22.10 16.47 6.45
CA LEU A 122 22.27 15.10 6.95
C LEU A 122 22.99 15.04 8.31
N PRO A 123 24.09 15.77 8.57
CA PRO A 123 24.73 15.79 9.89
C PRO A 123 23.81 16.33 10.99
N LEU A 124 23.03 17.37 10.69
CA LEU A 124 22.09 17.97 11.65
C LEU A 124 21.01 16.96 12.08
N VAL A 125 20.50 16.17 11.13
CA VAL A 125 19.54 15.10 11.40
C VAL A 125 20.21 13.97 12.19
N GLU A 126 21.45 13.60 11.86
CA GLU A 126 22.19 12.55 12.58
C GLU A 126 22.38 12.89 14.07
N GLU A 127 22.68 14.16 14.38
CA GLU A 127 22.87 14.70 15.74
C GLU A 127 21.61 14.65 16.63
N THR A 128 20.43 14.48 16.03
CA THR A 128 19.18 14.27 16.79
C THR A 128 19.12 12.90 17.45
N GLY A 129 19.92 11.94 16.97
CA GLY A 129 19.86 10.56 17.42
C GLY A 129 18.79 9.70 16.73
N ALA A 130 18.02 10.25 15.79
CA ALA A 130 17.04 9.49 14.98
C ALA A 130 17.67 8.21 14.37
N ASP A 131 16.87 7.17 14.19
CA ASP A 131 17.34 5.83 13.82
C ASP A 131 17.64 5.68 12.32
N GLY A 132 17.17 6.62 11.50
CA GLY A 132 17.42 6.66 10.07
C GLY A 132 16.70 7.83 9.38
N ILE A 133 16.78 7.88 8.06
CA ILE A 133 16.07 8.87 7.23
C ILE A 133 15.16 8.23 6.20
N GLU A 134 14.11 8.96 5.80
CA GLU A 134 13.25 8.61 4.68
C GLU A 134 13.29 9.72 3.61
N LEU A 135 13.81 9.41 2.42
CA LEU A 135 13.88 10.35 1.31
C LEU A 135 12.50 10.48 0.65
N ASN A 136 11.86 11.64 0.79
CA ASN A 136 10.52 11.84 0.25
C ASN A 136 10.58 12.28 -1.23
N PHE A 137 10.62 11.29 -2.12
CA PHE A 137 10.50 11.50 -3.57
C PHE A 137 9.07 11.27 -4.09
N GLY A 138 8.07 11.33 -3.20
CA GLY A 138 6.73 10.87 -3.52
C GLY A 138 5.63 11.93 -3.57
N CYS A 139 5.89 13.15 -3.09
CA CYS A 139 4.87 14.21 -2.97
C CYS A 139 4.38 14.67 -4.38
N PRO A 140 3.11 14.44 -4.76
CA PRO A 140 2.63 14.69 -6.13
C PRO A 140 2.16 16.13 -6.41
N HIS A 141 2.02 16.95 -5.37
CA HIS A 141 1.39 18.27 -5.42
C HIS A 141 2.31 19.38 -4.89
N GLY A 142 2.03 20.62 -5.33
CA GLY A 142 2.62 21.88 -4.87
C GLY A 142 4.15 22.07 -4.98
N MET A 143 4.89 21.01 -5.30
CA MET A 143 6.36 21.01 -5.44
C MET A 143 6.82 20.44 -6.79
N ALA A 144 5.94 19.81 -7.56
CA ALA A 144 6.24 19.33 -8.91
C ALA A 144 6.64 20.47 -9.86
N GLU A 145 6.02 21.65 -9.70
CA GLU A 145 6.38 22.88 -10.44
C GLU A 145 7.80 23.39 -10.11
N ARG A 146 8.39 22.90 -9.01
CA ARG A 146 9.76 23.23 -8.57
C ARG A 146 10.76 22.09 -8.82
N GLY A 147 10.36 21.04 -9.55
CA GLY A 147 11.23 19.90 -9.85
C GLY A 147 11.58 19.03 -8.63
N MET A 148 10.76 19.04 -7.57
CA MET A 148 10.95 18.26 -6.33
C MET A 148 9.82 17.25 -6.12
N GLY A 149 9.95 16.37 -5.13
CA GLY A 149 8.91 15.38 -4.78
C GLY A 149 8.76 14.31 -5.86
N SER A 150 7.53 14.04 -6.30
CA SER A 150 7.25 13.00 -7.31
C SER A 150 7.96 13.24 -8.64
N ALA A 151 8.28 14.48 -8.99
CA ALA A 151 9.06 14.80 -10.19
C ALA A 151 10.47 14.20 -10.14
N VAL A 152 11.05 14.09 -8.94
CA VAL A 152 12.34 13.42 -8.72
C VAL A 152 12.14 11.91 -8.69
N GLY A 153 11.13 11.43 -7.97
CA GLY A 153 10.86 10.00 -7.81
C GLY A 153 10.45 9.27 -9.09
N GLN A 154 10.07 10.00 -10.13
CA GLN A 154 9.78 9.46 -11.47
C GLN A 154 11.04 9.29 -12.33
N VAL A 155 12.20 9.82 -11.91
CA VAL A 155 13.46 9.80 -12.65
C VAL A 155 14.46 8.91 -11.90
N PRO A 156 14.63 7.63 -12.29
CA PRO A 156 15.51 6.68 -11.60
C PRO A 156 16.92 7.23 -11.37
N GLU A 157 17.49 7.97 -12.32
CA GLU A 157 18.81 8.56 -12.23
C GLU A 157 18.95 9.53 -11.05
N TYR A 158 17.90 10.31 -10.77
CA TYR A 158 17.90 11.21 -9.61
C TYR A 158 17.70 10.45 -8.30
N VAL A 159 16.91 9.37 -8.31
CA VAL A 159 16.75 8.50 -7.15
C VAL A 159 18.09 7.88 -6.76
N GLU A 160 18.82 7.31 -7.72
CA GLU A 160 20.15 6.72 -7.49
C GLU A 160 21.14 7.78 -6.99
N MET A 161 21.22 8.91 -7.68
CA MET A 161 22.15 10.00 -7.35
C MET A 161 21.97 10.53 -5.93
N VAL A 162 20.74 10.90 -5.55
CA VAL A 162 20.47 11.47 -4.23
C VAL A 162 20.64 10.42 -3.13
N THR A 163 20.25 9.17 -3.39
CA THR A 163 20.50 8.06 -2.46
C THR A 163 21.99 7.88 -2.22
N GLY A 164 22.80 7.91 -3.29
CA GLY A 164 24.26 7.84 -3.21
C GLY A 164 24.88 8.97 -2.38
N TRP A 165 24.38 10.20 -2.53
CA TRP A 165 24.80 11.31 -1.65
C TRP A 165 24.44 11.07 -0.19
N CYS A 166 23.24 10.56 0.08
CA CYS A 166 22.83 10.23 1.44
C CYS A 166 23.76 9.16 2.04
N LYS A 167 24.02 8.07 1.32
CA LYS A 167 24.93 7.01 1.79
C LYS A 167 26.38 7.47 1.94
N LYS A 168 26.80 8.51 1.22
CA LYS A 168 28.12 9.13 1.35
C LYS A 168 28.26 10.00 2.61
N TYR A 169 27.20 10.72 3.00
CA TYR A 169 27.26 11.73 4.06
C TYR A 169 26.48 11.38 5.34
N TYR A 170 25.79 10.24 5.37
CA TYR A 170 24.97 9.80 6.49
C TYR A 170 25.29 8.36 6.86
N SER A 171 25.52 8.11 8.16
CA SER A 171 26.00 6.80 8.62
C SER A 171 24.90 5.79 8.91
N LYS A 172 23.66 6.26 9.11
CA LYS A 172 22.51 5.44 9.52
C LYS A 172 21.66 5.00 8.31
N PRO A 173 20.69 4.09 8.50
CA PRO A 173 19.86 3.60 7.42
C PRO A 173 19.12 4.69 6.63
N VAL A 174 19.07 4.51 5.31
CA VAL A 174 18.40 5.37 4.33
C VAL A 174 17.28 4.60 3.67
N ILE A 175 16.05 5.07 3.85
CA ILE A 175 14.84 4.54 3.22
C ILE A 175 14.42 5.47 2.09
N VAL A 176 14.11 4.96 0.91
CA VAL A 176 13.63 5.78 -0.21
C VAL A 176 12.12 5.62 -0.39
N LYS A 177 11.35 6.71 -0.24
CA LYS A 177 9.89 6.68 -0.39
C LYS A 177 9.46 6.89 -1.83
N LEU A 178 8.91 5.83 -2.43
CA LEU A 178 8.57 5.80 -3.84
C LEU A 178 7.20 6.40 -4.14
N THR A 179 7.12 7.11 -5.27
CA THR A 179 5.87 7.62 -5.83
C THR A 179 5.11 6.51 -6.57
N PRO A 180 3.78 6.40 -6.41
CA PRO A 180 2.96 5.52 -7.25
C PRO A 180 2.67 6.13 -8.62
N ASN A 181 3.02 7.40 -8.84
CA ASN A 181 2.69 8.14 -10.06
C ASN A 181 3.73 7.83 -11.16
N ILE A 182 3.90 6.55 -11.50
CA ILE A 182 4.94 6.06 -12.41
C ILE A 182 4.40 4.86 -13.20
N SER A 183 4.92 4.64 -14.41
CA SER A 183 4.50 3.50 -15.24
C SER A 183 5.04 2.15 -14.75
N ASP A 184 6.23 2.15 -14.13
CA ASP A 184 6.88 0.95 -13.61
C ASP A 184 7.61 1.28 -12.31
N ILE A 185 7.08 0.78 -11.20
CA ILE A 185 7.62 1.02 -9.85
C ILE A 185 8.97 0.32 -9.62
N ARG A 186 9.29 -0.71 -10.41
CA ARG A 186 10.53 -1.49 -10.25
C ARG A 186 11.75 -0.66 -10.62
N LYS A 187 11.62 0.26 -11.57
CA LYS A 187 12.72 1.14 -12.02
C LYS A 187 13.26 2.04 -10.91
N PRO A 188 12.45 2.88 -10.25
CA PRO A 188 12.97 3.70 -9.14
C PRO A 188 13.35 2.86 -7.92
N ALA A 189 12.77 1.67 -7.72
CA ALA A 189 13.21 0.74 -6.67
C ALA A 189 14.63 0.20 -6.92
N ALA A 190 14.90 -0.27 -8.15
CA ALA A 190 16.23 -0.71 -8.56
C ALA A 190 17.27 0.42 -8.48
N ALA A 191 16.90 1.64 -8.87
CA ALA A 191 17.76 2.81 -8.73
C ALA A 191 18.04 3.18 -7.26
N ALA A 192 17.05 3.09 -6.38
CA ALA A 192 17.28 3.27 -4.95
C ALA A 192 18.29 2.23 -4.41
N GLN A 193 18.14 0.97 -4.80
CA GLN A 193 19.08 -0.10 -4.46
C GLN A 193 20.49 0.16 -5.02
N ALA A 194 20.59 0.59 -6.28
CA ALA A 194 21.87 0.95 -6.92
C ALA A 194 22.58 2.11 -6.21
N GLY A 195 21.81 3.09 -5.73
CA GLY A 195 22.31 4.20 -4.90
C GLY A 195 22.70 3.79 -3.48
N GLY A 196 22.45 2.54 -3.10
CA GLY A 196 22.80 1.98 -1.79
C GLY A 196 21.74 2.15 -0.70
N ALA A 197 20.47 2.38 -1.07
CA ALA A 197 19.38 2.43 -0.10
C ALA A 197 19.30 1.14 0.73
N ASP A 198 19.04 1.28 2.02
CA ASP A 198 18.87 0.13 2.91
C ASP A 198 17.45 -0.45 2.80
N ALA A 199 16.48 0.35 2.35
CA ALA A 199 15.12 -0.07 2.05
C ALA A 199 14.41 0.91 1.11
N VAL A 200 13.25 0.48 0.61
CA VAL A 200 12.24 1.37 0.04
C VAL A 200 10.99 1.41 0.92
N SER A 201 10.29 2.53 0.91
CA SER A 201 8.94 2.62 1.45
C SER A 201 7.95 2.99 0.36
N LEU A 202 6.79 2.35 0.31
CA LEU A 202 5.80 2.64 -0.73
C LEU A 202 4.39 2.24 -0.34
N ILE A 203 3.38 2.98 -0.78
CA ILE A 203 3.45 4.11 -1.71
C ILE A 203 3.29 5.47 -1.01
N ASN A 204 3.80 6.53 -1.64
CA ASN A 204 3.27 7.87 -1.40
C ASN A 204 1.86 8.02 -2.01
N THR A 205 1.26 9.20 -1.94
CA THR A 205 -0.11 9.41 -2.41
C THR A 205 -0.24 9.41 -3.94
N ILE A 206 -1.40 8.98 -4.44
CA ILE A 206 -1.72 8.94 -5.88
C ILE A 206 -2.30 10.28 -6.32
N SER A 207 -1.79 10.89 -7.39
CA SER A 207 -2.30 12.16 -7.91
C SER A 207 -3.76 11.99 -8.35
N SER A 208 -4.66 12.83 -7.82
CA SER A 208 -6.08 12.76 -8.18
C SER A 208 -6.86 14.05 -7.98
N ILE A 209 -8.01 14.12 -8.65
CA ILE A 209 -9.16 14.96 -8.30
C ILE A 209 -10.25 14.00 -7.80
N ILE A 210 -10.79 14.24 -6.61
CA ILE A 210 -11.77 13.33 -5.99
C ILE A 210 -13.23 13.71 -6.23
N SER A 211 -13.49 14.99 -6.50
CA SER A 211 -14.80 15.50 -6.89
C SER A 211 -14.66 16.93 -7.40
N VAL A 212 -15.70 17.40 -8.08
CA VAL A 212 -15.86 18.79 -8.51
C VAL A 212 -17.09 19.35 -7.80
N ASP A 213 -16.93 20.50 -7.16
CA ASP A 213 -18.06 21.31 -6.72
C ASP A 213 -18.73 21.89 -7.97
N LEU A 214 -20.00 21.53 -8.20
CA LEU A 214 -20.74 21.88 -9.41
C LEU A 214 -21.34 23.30 -9.37
N ASP A 215 -21.33 23.97 -8.22
CA ASP A 215 -21.80 25.36 -8.11
C ASP A 215 -20.69 26.34 -8.49
N VAL A 216 -19.46 26.08 -8.02
CA VAL A 216 -18.29 26.92 -8.33
C VAL A 216 -17.41 26.36 -9.45
N MET A 217 -17.72 25.17 -9.96
CA MET A 217 -16.99 24.47 -11.02
C MET A 217 -15.50 24.28 -10.70
N ALA A 218 -15.20 23.93 -9.45
CA ALA A 218 -13.82 23.76 -8.95
C ALA A 218 -13.60 22.39 -8.29
N PRO A 219 -12.39 21.79 -8.41
CA PRO A 219 -12.05 20.57 -7.69
C PRO A 219 -12.12 20.74 -6.17
N ASN A 220 -12.57 19.70 -5.46
CA ASN A 220 -12.46 19.65 -4.00
C ASN A 220 -11.10 19.03 -3.56
N PRO A 221 -10.43 19.61 -2.54
CA PRO A 221 -10.84 20.80 -1.78
C PRO A 221 -10.65 22.12 -2.55
N THR A 222 -11.58 23.05 -2.36
CA THR A 222 -11.60 24.36 -3.03
C THR A 222 -11.02 25.46 -2.13
N ILE A 223 -10.13 26.29 -2.68
CA ILE A 223 -9.57 27.51 -2.09
C ILE A 223 -9.92 28.68 -3.02
N ASP A 224 -10.69 29.65 -2.52
CA ASP A 224 -11.03 30.89 -3.25
C ASP A 224 -11.53 30.63 -4.69
N GLY A 225 -12.48 29.69 -4.82
CA GLY A 225 -13.07 29.31 -6.12
C GLY A 225 -12.16 28.49 -7.03
N LYS A 226 -11.01 28.01 -6.56
CA LYS A 226 -10.07 27.17 -7.32
C LYS A 226 -9.72 25.90 -6.57
N GLY A 227 -9.42 24.85 -7.32
CA GLY A 227 -8.86 23.60 -6.79
C GLY A 227 -7.68 23.15 -7.64
N THR A 228 -6.92 22.18 -7.15
CA THR A 228 -5.81 21.55 -7.85
C THR A 228 -5.85 20.04 -7.64
N HIS A 229 -5.06 19.28 -8.40
CA HIS A 229 -4.87 17.87 -8.08
C HIS A 229 -4.17 17.74 -6.72
N GLY A 230 -4.58 16.73 -5.96
CA GLY A 230 -3.99 16.42 -4.67
C GLY A 230 -3.50 14.99 -4.58
N GLY A 231 -2.99 14.62 -3.41
CA GLY A 231 -2.58 13.26 -3.10
C GLY A 231 -3.73 12.44 -2.50
N TYR A 232 -4.20 11.43 -3.22
CA TYR A 232 -5.16 10.43 -2.76
C TYR A 232 -4.51 9.36 -1.90
N CYS A 233 -5.13 9.08 -0.75
CA CYS A 233 -4.71 8.09 0.22
C CYS A 233 -5.93 7.46 0.92
N GLY A 234 -5.68 6.49 1.80
CA GLY A 234 -6.73 5.77 2.52
C GLY A 234 -7.10 4.43 1.89
N PRO A 235 -8.13 3.73 2.40
CA PRO A 235 -8.45 2.35 2.06
C PRO A 235 -8.47 2.05 0.55
N ALA A 236 -9.01 2.98 -0.24
CA ALA A 236 -9.14 2.83 -1.68
C ALA A 236 -7.81 2.67 -2.43
N VAL A 237 -6.67 3.09 -1.86
CA VAL A 237 -5.35 2.95 -2.51
C VAL A 237 -4.66 1.63 -2.22
N LYS A 238 -5.14 0.85 -1.23
CA LYS A 238 -4.52 -0.41 -0.79
C LYS A 238 -4.27 -1.39 -1.94
N PRO A 239 -5.23 -1.68 -2.85
CA PRO A 239 -4.99 -2.64 -3.94
C PRO A 239 -3.85 -2.21 -4.88
N ILE A 240 -3.73 -0.91 -5.15
CA ILE A 240 -2.68 -0.34 -6.01
C ILE A 240 -1.32 -0.46 -5.32
N ALA A 241 -1.27 -0.13 -4.03
CA ALA A 241 -0.07 -0.21 -3.23
C ALA A 241 0.43 -1.65 -3.05
N MET A 242 -0.46 -2.61 -2.78
CA MET A 242 -0.11 -4.04 -2.68
C MET A 242 0.43 -4.59 -4.01
N ASN A 243 -0.16 -4.19 -5.14
CA ASN A 243 0.37 -4.56 -6.46
C ASN A 243 1.82 -4.08 -6.63
N MET A 244 2.09 -2.81 -6.28
CA MET A 244 3.45 -2.26 -6.39
C MET A 244 4.45 -2.92 -5.42
N VAL A 245 4.01 -3.25 -4.20
CA VAL A 245 4.82 -4.03 -3.24
C VAL A 245 5.16 -5.40 -3.85
N ALA A 246 4.17 -6.10 -4.41
CA ALA A 246 4.37 -7.41 -5.00
C ALA A 246 5.31 -7.36 -6.21
N GLU A 247 5.21 -6.34 -7.07
CA GLU A 247 6.12 -6.13 -8.22
C GLU A 247 7.58 -5.98 -7.77
N ILE A 248 7.86 -5.24 -6.70
CA ILE A 248 9.21 -5.11 -6.16
C ILE A 248 9.66 -6.41 -5.49
N ALA A 249 8.79 -6.99 -4.65
CA ALA A 249 9.13 -8.15 -3.83
C ALA A 249 9.42 -9.41 -4.66
N ARG A 250 8.70 -9.60 -5.78
CA ARG A 250 8.84 -10.75 -6.69
C ARG A 250 9.89 -10.56 -7.78
N ASN A 251 10.29 -9.32 -8.07
CA ASN A 251 11.31 -9.05 -9.09
C ASN A 251 12.68 -9.58 -8.62
N PRO A 252 13.37 -10.44 -9.39
CA PRO A 252 14.68 -10.97 -9.03
C PRO A 252 15.75 -9.92 -8.68
N GLU A 253 15.74 -8.75 -9.34
CA GLU A 253 16.73 -7.68 -9.11
C GLU A 253 16.57 -7.01 -7.73
N THR A 254 15.32 -6.86 -7.29
CA THR A 254 14.95 -6.20 -6.04
C THR A 254 14.42 -7.16 -4.98
N ALA A 255 14.54 -8.47 -5.19
CA ALA A 255 13.96 -9.50 -4.31
C ALA A 255 14.46 -9.40 -2.86
N ASN A 256 15.69 -8.91 -2.68
CA ASN A 256 16.33 -8.73 -1.37
C ASN A 256 16.23 -7.30 -0.83
N LEU A 257 15.59 -6.38 -1.56
CA LEU A 257 15.40 -5.01 -1.11
C LEU A 257 14.32 -4.96 -0.03
N PRO A 258 14.62 -4.55 1.21
CA PRO A 258 13.63 -4.46 2.27
C PRO A 258 12.54 -3.41 1.94
N ILE A 259 11.30 -3.73 2.28
CA ILE A 259 10.14 -2.89 1.98
C ILE A 259 9.42 -2.47 3.27
N SER A 260 9.15 -1.17 3.40
CA SER A 260 8.24 -0.59 4.40
C SER A 260 6.90 -0.27 3.72
N GLY A 261 5.84 -1.02 4.06
CA GLY A 261 4.55 -0.95 3.36
C GLY A 261 3.70 0.24 3.78
N ILE A 262 3.12 0.98 2.83
CA ILE A 262 2.30 2.17 3.05
C ILE A 262 1.12 2.18 2.07
N GLY A 263 -0.09 2.49 2.55
CA GLY A 263 -1.24 2.78 1.69
C GLY A 263 -2.51 2.04 2.10
N GLY A 264 -3.49 2.76 2.63
CA GLY A 264 -4.81 2.18 2.92
C GLY A 264 -4.87 1.11 4.01
N ILE A 265 -3.82 0.99 4.82
CA ILE A 265 -3.79 0.11 6.00
C ILE A 265 -4.69 0.71 7.08
N THR A 266 -5.73 -0.04 7.46
CA THR A 266 -6.72 0.36 8.48
C THR A 266 -6.91 -0.64 9.61
N SER A 267 -6.42 -1.86 9.45
CA SER A 267 -6.58 -2.95 10.40
C SER A 267 -5.30 -3.80 10.51
N TRP A 268 -5.27 -4.70 11.50
CA TRP A 268 -4.22 -5.71 11.61
C TRP A 268 -4.15 -6.63 10.38
N ARG A 269 -5.30 -6.93 9.76
CA ARG A 269 -5.38 -7.82 8.60
C ARG A 269 -4.74 -7.18 7.37
N ASP A 270 -5.00 -5.89 7.17
CA ASP A 270 -4.31 -5.13 6.12
C ASP A 270 -2.80 -5.18 6.33
N ALA A 271 -2.32 -4.98 7.56
CA ALA A 271 -0.89 -5.04 7.86
C ALA A 271 -0.29 -6.42 7.60
N ALA A 272 -0.98 -7.49 8.04
CA ALA A 272 -0.56 -8.86 7.77
C ALA A 272 -0.46 -9.13 6.26
N GLU A 273 -1.42 -8.66 5.46
CA GLU A 273 -1.39 -8.79 3.99
C GLU A 273 -0.17 -8.10 3.35
N TYR A 274 0.18 -6.88 3.78
CA TYR A 274 1.41 -6.23 3.34
C TYR A 274 2.67 -7.02 3.73
N MET A 275 2.68 -7.57 4.94
CA MET A 275 3.85 -8.28 5.46
C MET A 275 4.05 -9.64 4.77
N VAL A 276 3.00 -10.43 4.56
CA VAL A 276 3.10 -11.67 3.77
C VAL A 276 3.46 -11.40 2.31
N LEU A 277 3.10 -10.23 1.75
CA LEU A 277 3.53 -9.76 0.43
C LEU A 277 4.95 -9.18 0.41
N GLY A 278 5.62 -9.10 1.56
CA GLY A 278 7.05 -8.88 1.65
C GLY A 278 7.52 -7.61 2.35
N CYS A 279 6.62 -6.87 2.99
CA CYS A 279 6.99 -5.75 3.85
C CYS A 279 7.51 -6.22 5.21
N GLY A 280 8.62 -5.65 5.68
CA GLY A 280 9.14 -5.94 7.03
C GLY A 280 8.46 -5.15 8.15
N ASN A 281 7.85 -4.01 7.80
CA ASN A 281 6.98 -3.23 8.67
C ASN A 281 5.91 -2.51 7.83
N VAL A 282 5.02 -1.77 8.52
CA VAL A 282 4.00 -0.96 7.85
C VAL A 282 3.92 0.45 8.41
N GLN A 283 3.70 1.42 7.53
CA GLN A 283 3.40 2.80 7.89
C GLN A 283 1.92 3.13 7.69
N VAL A 284 1.34 3.82 8.67
CA VAL A 284 -0.09 4.13 8.72
C VAL A 284 -0.30 5.64 8.86
N CYS A 285 -1.26 6.19 8.11
CA CYS A 285 -1.58 7.61 8.13
C CYS A 285 -3.09 7.83 8.23
N THR A 286 -3.84 7.50 7.18
CA THR A 286 -5.27 7.80 7.09
C THR A 286 -6.05 7.18 8.25
N ALA A 287 -5.76 5.94 8.66
CA ALA A 287 -6.44 5.32 9.80
C ALA A 287 -6.21 6.09 11.12
N ALA A 288 -4.99 6.56 11.37
CA ALA A 288 -4.69 7.38 12.55
C ALA A 288 -5.38 8.77 12.48
N MET A 289 -5.52 9.35 11.28
CA MET A 289 -6.26 10.59 11.08
C MET A 289 -7.77 10.42 11.27
N THR A 290 -8.32 9.26 10.88
CA THR A 290 -9.76 8.97 10.96
C THR A 290 -10.19 8.49 12.35
N TYR A 291 -9.40 7.64 13.01
CA TYR A 291 -9.78 6.94 14.24
C TYR A 291 -8.93 7.34 15.47
N GLY A 292 -7.93 8.19 15.29
CA GLY A 292 -7.00 8.61 16.34
C GLY A 292 -5.93 7.56 16.64
N PHE A 293 -4.95 7.92 17.48
CA PHE A 293 -3.77 7.08 17.73
C PHE A 293 -4.06 5.72 18.39
N LYS A 294 -5.20 5.58 19.09
CA LYS A 294 -5.55 4.32 19.76
C LYS A 294 -5.89 3.18 18.80
N ILE A 295 -6.11 3.45 17.51
CA ILE A 295 -6.33 2.40 16.51
C ILE A 295 -5.21 1.34 16.52
N VAL A 296 -3.98 1.74 16.86
CA VAL A 296 -2.83 0.83 16.94
C VAL A 296 -3.03 -0.28 17.96
N GLN A 297 -3.85 -0.07 19.01
CA GLN A 297 -4.10 -1.07 20.04
C GLN A 297 -4.86 -2.26 19.46
N GLU A 298 -5.88 -2.00 18.63
CA GLU A 298 -6.61 -3.04 17.89
C GLU A 298 -5.72 -3.71 16.85
N MET A 299 -4.85 -2.95 16.19
CA MET A 299 -3.90 -3.49 15.22
C MET A 299 -2.90 -4.45 15.88
N ILE A 300 -2.36 -4.09 17.04
CA ILE A 300 -1.45 -4.90 17.85
C ILE A 300 -2.17 -6.16 18.34
N SER A 301 -3.33 -6.01 18.97
CA SER A 301 -4.06 -7.17 19.52
C SER A 301 -4.49 -8.15 18.44
N GLY A 302 -5.02 -7.64 17.33
CA GLY A 302 -5.49 -8.47 16.23
C GLY A 302 -4.35 -9.20 15.51
N LEU A 303 -3.20 -8.54 15.30
CA LEU A 303 -2.04 -9.20 14.69
C LEU A 303 -1.47 -10.29 15.62
N SER A 304 -1.32 -9.99 16.91
CA SER A 304 -0.83 -10.98 17.90
C SER A 304 -1.77 -12.19 18.01
N GLN A 305 -3.09 -11.96 18.03
CA GLN A 305 -4.07 -13.04 18.07
C GLN A 305 -3.99 -13.92 16.81
N TRP A 306 -3.94 -13.31 15.62
CA TRP A 306 -3.82 -14.06 14.37
C TRP A 306 -2.52 -14.87 14.31
N MET A 307 -1.41 -14.31 14.82
CA MET A 307 -0.15 -15.04 14.94
C MET A 307 -0.27 -16.24 15.88
N ASP A 308 -0.85 -16.06 17.07
CA ASP A 308 -1.10 -17.15 18.02
C ASP A 308 -2.01 -18.25 17.39
N GLU A 309 -3.06 -17.87 16.65
CA GLU A 309 -3.96 -18.79 15.94
C GLU A 309 -3.28 -19.58 14.82
N LYS A 310 -2.30 -18.98 14.15
CA LYS A 310 -1.51 -19.62 13.09
C LYS A 310 -0.26 -20.34 13.59
N GLY A 311 0.09 -20.17 14.86
CA GLY A 311 1.28 -20.75 15.46
C GLY A 311 2.58 -20.03 15.07
N TYR A 312 2.52 -18.73 14.76
CA TYR A 312 3.70 -17.91 14.52
C TYR A 312 4.24 -17.32 15.83
N GLU A 313 5.53 -17.50 16.12
CA GLU A 313 6.15 -16.93 17.33
C GLU A 313 6.64 -15.49 17.08
N SER A 314 7.05 -15.19 15.85
CA SER A 314 7.62 -13.91 15.42
C SER A 314 7.06 -13.45 14.08
N THR A 315 7.13 -12.14 13.80
CA THR A 315 6.68 -11.62 12.49
C THR A 315 7.53 -12.11 11.32
N GLU A 316 8.80 -12.45 11.58
CA GLU A 316 9.74 -12.91 10.56
C GLU A 316 9.30 -14.24 9.91
N GLU A 317 8.53 -15.07 10.62
CA GLU A 317 8.09 -16.38 10.14
C GLU A 317 7.09 -16.31 8.98
N PHE A 318 6.27 -15.25 8.92
CA PHE A 318 5.24 -15.12 7.89
C PHE A 318 5.53 -14.05 6.85
N VAL A 319 6.46 -13.13 7.12
CA VAL A 319 6.88 -12.11 6.16
C VAL A 319 7.34 -12.78 4.87
N ARG A 320 6.90 -12.24 3.72
CA ARG A 320 7.14 -12.75 2.36
C ARG A 320 6.51 -14.10 1.98
N GLN A 321 5.77 -14.79 2.85
CA GLN A 321 5.21 -16.11 2.50
C GLN A 321 4.28 -16.12 1.27
N ALA A 322 3.64 -15.00 0.94
CA ALA A 322 2.78 -14.89 -0.24
C ALA A 322 3.55 -14.53 -1.52
N VAL A 323 4.80 -14.05 -1.43
CA VAL A 323 5.59 -13.60 -2.60
C VAL A 323 5.75 -14.70 -3.66
N PRO A 324 6.08 -15.97 -3.32
CA PRO A 324 6.18 -17.05 -4.31
C PRO A 324 4.86 -17.38 -5.02
N ASN A 325 3.72 -16.97 -4.45
CA ASN A 325 2.39 -17.23 -5.01
C ASN A 325 1.90 -16.08 -5.91
N VAL A 326 2.69 -15.02 -6.10
CA VAL A 326 2.40 -13.96 -7.06
C VAL A 326 3.14 -14.25 -8.36
N THR A 327 2.40 -14.47 -9.43
CA THR A 327 2.95 -14.83 -10.75
C THR A 327 2.27 -14.05 -11.88
N ASP A 328 2.92 -14.02 -13.03
CA ASP A 328 2.32 -13.46 -14.24
C ASP A 328 1.20 -14.37 -14.74
N TRP A 329 0.17 -13.77 -15.35
CA TRP A 329 -1.01 -14.48 -15.83
C TRP A 329 -0.68 -15.73 -16.68
N GLN A 330 0.38 -15.67 -17.48
CA GLN A 330 0.75 -16.75 -18.39
C GLN A 330 1.16 -18.05 -17.70
N TYR A 331 1.46 -18.00 -16.39
CA TYR A 331 1.84 -19.16 -15.57
C TYR A 331 0.70 -19.65 -14.66
N LEU A 332 -0.50 -19.06 -14.77
CA LEU A 332 -1.67 -19.57 -14.06
C LEU A 332 -2.13 -20.88 -14.68
N ASN A 333 -2.56 -21.81 -13.82
CA ASN A 333 -3.00 -23.14 -14.25
C ASN A 333 -4.35 -23.05 -15.01
N LEU A 334 -4.29 -23.08 -16.33
CA LEU A 334 -5.44 -23.10 -17.24
C LEU A 334 -6.24 -24.40 -17.16
N ASN A 335 -5.63 -25.47 -16.64
CA ASN A 335 -6.30 -26.76 -16.43
C ASN A 335 -7.10 -26.80 -15.11
N TYR A 336 -6.99 -25.79 -14.25
CA TYR A 336 -7.78 -25.70 -13.04
C TYR A 336 -9.23 -25.34 -13.38
N VAL A 337 -10.16 -26.26 -13.12
CA VAL A 337 -11.59 -26.06 -13.36
C VAL A 337 -12.34 -25.98 -12.04
N SER A 338 -13.21 -25.00 -11.91
CA SER A 338 -14.18 -24.89 -10.82
C SER A 338 -15.57 -24.53 -11.36
N LYS A 339 -16.58 -24.58 -10.50
CA LYS A 339 -17.95 -24.13 -10.80
C LYS A 339 -18.49 -23.36 -9.61
N ALA A 340 -19.31 -22.35 -9.87
CA ALA A 340 -20.05 -21.70 -8.80
C ALA A 340 -21.09 -22.67 -8.24
N SER A 341 -21.29 -22.66 -6.93
CA SER A 341 -22.34 -23.42 -6.24
C SER A 341 -23.11 -22.47 -5.33
N ILE A 342 -24.43 -22.49 -5.42
CA ILE A 342 -25.32 -21.62 -4.63
C ILE A 342 -25.95 -22.46 -3.51
N ASN A 343 -25.67 -22.11 -2.26
CA ASN A 343 -26.35 -22.68 -1.11
C ASN A 343 -27.81 -22.20 -1.08
N GLN A 344 -28.75 -23.14 -1.28
CA GLN A 344 -30.18 -22.87 -1.31
C GLN A 344 -30.78 -22.60 0.08
N ASP A 345 -30.03 -22.83 1.16
CA ASP A 345 -30.49 -22.55 2.52
C ASP A 345 -30.19 -21.10 2.95
N ASP A 346 -29.15 -20.48 2.37
CA ASP A 346 -28.67 -19.15 2.78
C ASP A 346 -29.13 -18.02 1.85
N TYR A 347 -29.63 -18.33 0.65
CA TYR A 347 -29.95 -17.31 -0.35
C TYR A 347 -31.21 -16.51 0.01
N ILE A 348 -31.18 -15.21 -0.26
CA ILE A 348 -32.23 -14.24 0.12
C ILE A 348 -33.08 -13.76 -1.08
N SER A 349 -33.10 -14.51 -2.18
CA SER A 349 -33.85 -14.21 -3.41
C SER A 349 -33.58 -12.83 -4.07
N CYS A 350 -32.46 -12.16 -3.73
CA CYS A 350 -32.18 -10.80 -4.21
C CYS A 350 -31.87 -10.72 -5.72
N GLY A 351 -31.32 -11.79 -6.32
CA GLY A 351 -31.06 -11.90 -7.75
C GLY A 351 -29.83 -11.16 -8.27
N ARG A 352 -28.94 -10.66 -7.41
CA ARG A 352 -27.68 -10.00 -7.86
C ARG A 352 -26.79 -10.94 -8.65
N CYS A 353 -26.66 -12.20 -8.21
CA CYS A 353 -25.90 -13.22 -8.92
C CYS A 353 -26.44 -13.46 -10.34
N TYR A 354 -27.75 -13.59 -10.47
CA TYR A 354 -28.42 -13.70 -11.77
C TYR A 354 -28.18 -12.47 -12.63
N ALA A 355 -28.47 -11.26 -12.16
CA ALA A 355 -28.28 -10.04 -12.93
C ALA A 355 -26.82 -9.85 -13.38
N ALA A 356 -25.85 -10.10 -12.50
CA ALA A 356 -24.44 -10.04 -12.86
C ALA A 356 -24.09 -11.06 -13.94
N CYS A 357 -24.59 -12.30 -13.84
CA CYS A 357 -24.29 -13.33 -14.81
C CYS A 357 -25.00 -13.12 -16.16
N GLU A 358 -26.28 -12.78 -16.11
CA GLU A 358 -27.19 -12.64 -17.25
C GLU A 358 -26.87 -11.40 -18.08
N ASP A 359 -26.78 -10.23 -17.45
CA ASP A 359 -26.67 -8.97 -18.20
C ASP A 359 -25.22 -8.62 -18.53
N THR A 360 -24.24 -9.14 -17.77
CA THR A 360 -22.84 -8.65 -17.84
C THR A 360 -21.76 -9.72 -17.97
N SER A 361 -22.13 -11.00 -18.12
CA SER A 361 -21.13 -12.08 -18.18
C SER A 361 -21.52 -13.24 -19.11
N HIS A 362 -22.04 -14.35 -18.59
CA HIS A 362 -22.04 -15.65 -19.27
C HIS A 362 -23.39 -16.38 -19.26
N GLN A 363 -24.48 -15.75 -18.80
CA GLN A 363 -25.84 -16.35 -18.81
C GLN A 363 -25.89 -17.76 -18.16
N ALA A 364 -25.05 -17.97 -17.15
CA ALA A 364 -24.80 -19.27 -16.54
C ALA A 364 -25.54 -19.48 -15.20
N ILE A 365 -26.51 -18.63 -14.88
CA ILE A 365 -27.38 -18.76 -13.71
C ILE A 365 -28.82 -18.71 -14.22
N SER A 366 -29.59 -19.76 -13.98
CA SER A 366 -31.02 -19.76 -14.28
C SER A 366 -31.80 -19.09 -13.15
N MET A 367 -32.94 -18.50 -13.50
CA MET A 367 -33.91 -17.97 -12.55
C MET A 367 -35.28 -18.57 -12.84
N THR A 368 -35.89 -19.20 -11.82
CA THR A 368 -37.28 -19.66 -11.89
C THR A 368 -38.26 -18.50 -11.64
N SER A 369 -39.56 -18.71 -11.92
CA SER A 369 -40.60 -17.71 -11.67
C SER A 369 -40.75 -17.34 -10.19
N ASP A 370 -40.43 -18.26 -9.28
CA ASP A 370 -40.35 -18.07 -7.83
C ASP A 370 -39.00 -17.51 -7.35
N ARG A 371 -38.16 -17.00 -8.27
CA ARG A 371 -36.84 -16.39 -8.01
C ARG A 371 -35.87 -17.32 -7.28
N LYS A 372 -35.88 -18.61 -7.61
CA LYS A 372 -34.79 -19.52 -7.26
C LYS A 372 -33.71 -19.44 -8.32
N PHE A 373 -32.46 -19.47 -7.85
CA PHE A 373 -31.29 -19.33 -8.70
C PHE A 373 -30.47 -20.61 -8.68
N SER A 374 -30.07 -21.08 -9.85
CA SER A 374 -29.25 -22.29 -9.99
C SER A 374 -28.20 -22.11 -11.07
N VAL A 375 -26.99 -22.60 -10.81
CA VAL A 375 -25.89 -22.53 -11.78
C VAL A 375 -26.14 -23.54 -12.89
N ILE A 376 -25.93 -23.11 -14.13
CA ILE A 376 -25.96 -23.95 -15.32
C ILE A 376 -24.52 -24.36 -15.59
N ASP A 377 -24.10 -25.52 -15.11
CA ASP A 377 -22.68 -25.96 -15.18
C ASP A 377 -22.14 -26.01 -16.62
N ALA A 378 -23.02 -26.27 -17.59
CA ALA A 378 -22.69 -26.26 -19.02
C ALA A 378 -22.31 -24.87 -19.56
N GLU A 379 -22.72 -23.80 -18.89
CA GLU A 379 -22.41 -22.42 -19.30
C GLU A 379 -21.42 -21.74 -18.34
N CYS A 380 -21.32 -22.23 -17.09
CA CYS A 380 -20.50 -21.60 -16.06
C CYS A 380 -19.00 -21.69 -16.41
N VAL A 381 -18.39 -20.54 -16.67
CA VAL A 381 -16.94 -20.39 -16.88
C VAL A 381 -16.14 -20.15 -15.59
N ALA A 382 -16.82 -20.12 -14.44
CA ALA A 382 -16.18 -19.90 -13.14
C ALA A 382 -15.48 -18.54 -12.97
N CYS A 383 -16.02 -17.47 -13.56
CA CYS A 383 -15.43 -16.13 -13.46
C CYS A 383 -15.49 -15.49 -12.05
N ASN A 384 -16.12 -16.16 -11.08
CA ASN A 384 -16.26 -15.74 -9.68
C ASN A 384 -17.11 -14.47 -9.43
N LEU A 385 -17.57 -13.75 -10.46
CA LEU A 385 -18.34 -12.50 -10.28
C LEU A 385 -19.59 -12.67 -9.40
N CYS A 386 -20.33 -13.77 -9.57
CA CYS A 386 -21.55 -14.03 -8.80
C CYS A 386 -21.28 -14.19 -7.30
N VAL A 387 -20.12 -14.73 -6.92
CA VAL A 387 -19.67 -14.85 -5.53
C VAL A 387 -19.39 -13.46 -4.97
N GLU A 388 -18.60 -12.65 -5.68
CA GLU A 388 -18.15 -11.33 -5.22
C GLU A 388 -19.28 -10.30 -5.06
N VAL A 389 -20.36 -10.41 -5.85
CA VAL A 389 -21.53 -9.50 -5.74
C VAL A 389 -22.60 -10.01 -4.76
N CYS A 390 -22.47 -11.23 -4.26
CA CYS A 390 -23.43 -11.82 -3.33
C CYS A 390 -23.38 -11.08 -1.99
N PRO A 391 -24.51 -10.55 -1.48
CA PRO A 391 -24.54 -9.83 -0.21
C PRO A 391 -24.53 -10.77 1.01
N VAL A 392 -24.64 -12.09 0.80
CA VAL A 392 -24.63 -13.10 1.86
C VAL A 392 -23.31 -13.84 1.76
N GLU A 393 -22.49 -13.69 2.80
CA GLU A 393 -21.18 -14.34 2.88
C GLU A 393 -21.33 -15.86 2.75
N ASN A 394 -20.47 -16.48 1.95
CA ASN A 394 -20.44 -17.92 1.68
C ASN A 394 -21.72 -18.55 1.07
N CYS A 395 -22.75 -17.76 0.73
CA CYS A 395 -23.94 -18.27 0.05
C CYS A 395 -23.62 -18.81 -1.35
N ILE A 396 -22.60 -18.25 -2.02
CA ILE A 396 -22.09 -18.78 -3.27
C ILE A 396 -20.60 -19.07 -3.09
N THR A 397 -20.15 -20.25 -3.50
CA THR A 397 -18.75 -20.67 -3.40
C THR A 397 -18.24 -21.25 -4.71
N MET A 398 -16.94 -21.21 -4.94
CA MET A 398 -16.30 -21.90 -6.06
C MET A 398 -15.91 -23.32 -5.66
N VAL A 399 -16.47 -24.32 -6.34
CA VAL A 399 -16.22 -25.74 -6.11
C VAL A 399 -15.32 -26.28 -7.22
N GLN A 400 -14.12 -26.73 -6.84
CA GLN A 400 -13.19 -27.36 -7.77
C GLN A 400 -13.81 -28.63 -8.38
N GLN A 401 -13.58 -28.82 -9.67
CA GLN A 401 -13.90 -30.07 -10.36
C GLN A 401 -12.69 -31.00 -10.26
N GLU A 402 -12.89 -32.21 -9.75
CA GLU A 402 -11.80 -33.18 -9.57
C GLU A 402 -11.20 -33.62 -10.91
N PRO A 403 -9.87 -33.82 -11.00
CA PRO A 403 -9.27 -34.40 -12.20
C PRO A 403 -9.93 -35.71 -12.62
N GLY A 404 -10.10 -35.91 -13.93
CA GLY A 404 -10.75 -37.09 -14.50
C GLY A 404 -12.26 -36.95 -14.71
N VAL A 405 -12.94 -35.95 -14.13
CA VAL A 405 -14.34 -35.66 -14.44
C VAL A 405 -14.45 -34.91 -15.78
N ILE A 406 -15.60 -35.02 -16.45
CA ILE A 406 -15.88 -34.24 -17.66
C ILE A 406 -16.42 -32.88 -17.24
N ASP A 407 -15.76 -31.79 -17.63
CA ASP A 407 -16.30 -30.43 -17.48
C ASP A 407 -17.52 -30.27 -18.38
N PRO A 408 -18.73 -30.04 -17.83
CA PRO A 408 -19.96 -29.93 -18.63
C PRO A 408 -19.93 -28.81 -19.67
N ARG A 409 -19.10 -27.78 -19.47
CA ARG A 409 -18.99 -26.64 -20.40
C ARG A 409 -18.14 -26.94 -21.62
N THR A 410 -16.98 -27.54 -21.41
CA THR A 410 -16.04 -27.80 -22.51
C THR A 410 -16.18 -29.20 -23.09
N ASN A 411 -16.90 -30.10 -22.41
CA ASN A 411 -16.99 -31.53 -22.71
C ASN A 411 -15.59 -32.20 -22.78
N LYS A 412 -14.63 -31.66 -22.03
CA LYS A 412 -13.26 -32.19 -21.89
C LYS A 412 -13.07 -32.75 -20.49
N VAL A 413 -12.16 -33.72 -20.38
CA VAL A 413 -11.73 -34.24 -19.07
C VAL A 413 -10.90 -33.17 -18.37
N VAL A 414 -11.19 -32.91 -17.09
CA VAL A 414 -10.38 -32.03 -16.24
C VAL A 414 -9.01 -32.68 -16.04
N GLU A 415 -7.96 -31.98 -16.43
CA GLU A 415 -6.59 -32.50 -16.38
C GLU A 415 -5.99 -32.33 -14.99
N GLU A 416 -5.31 -33.37 -14.49
CA GLU A 416 -4.56 -33.30 -13.22
C GLU A 416 -3.28 -32.46 -13.36
N LYS A 417 -2.64 -32.54 -14.53
CA LYS A 417 -1.37 -31.87 -14.79
C LYS A 417 -1.60 -30.37 -14.98
N HIS A 418 -0.73 -29.57 -14.36
CA HIS A 418 -0.66 -28.13 -14.62
C HIS A 418 -0.42 -27.87 -16.10
N GLY A 419 -1.31 -27.07 -16.72
CA GLY A 419 -1.15 -26.53 -18.05
C GLY A 419 -1.29 -25.01 -17.99
N ASP A 420 -0.38 -24.28 -18.61
CA ASP A 420 -0.36 -22.81 -18.59
C ASP A 420 -0.30 -22.23 -20.01
N TRP A 421 -0.34 -20.89 -20.13
CA TRP A 421 -0.36 -20.24 -21.43
C TRP A 421 0.94 -20.44 -22.22
N THR A 422 2.08 -20.64 -21.55
CA THR A 422 3.39 -20.74 -22.21
C THR A 422 3.51 -21.96 -23.13
N SER A 423 2.74 -23.01 -22.83
CA SER A 423 2.67 -24.25 -23.62
C SER A 423 1.34 -24.44 -24.34
N HIS A 424 0.41 -23.50 -24.20
CA HIS A 424 -0.94 -23.63 -24.75
C HIS A 424 -0.92 -23.59 -26.28
N PRO A 425 -1.66 -24.46 -27.01
CA PRO A 425 -1.65 -24.50 -28.48
C PRO A 425 -2.13 -23.24 -29.20
N ASN A 426 -2.76 -22.30 -28.49
CA ASN A 426 -3.17 -21.01 -29.04
C ASN A 426 -2.17 -19.87 -28.76
N ASN A 427 -1.08 -20.15 -28.03
CA ASN A 427 -0.07 -19.14 -27.77
C ASN A 427 0.77 -18.92 -29.04
N PRO A 428 0.73 -17.74 -29.67
CA PRO A 428 1.45 -17.48 -30.92
C PRO A 428 2.96 -17.62 -30.77
N SER A 429 3.51 -17.44 -29.56
CA SER A 429 4.93 -17.61 -29.29
C SER A 429 5.40 -19.06 -29.37
N VAL A 430 4.50 -20.05 -29.26
CA VAL A 430 4.85 -21.48 -29.35
C VAL A 430 5.28 -21.85 -30.78
N PHE A 431 4.74 -21.17 -31.79
CA PHE A 431 5.06 -21.41 -33.20
C PHE A 431 6.02 -20.38 -33.80
N ALA A 432 6.39 -19.33 -33.06
CA ALA A 432 7.27 -18.27 -33.54
C ALA A 432 8.77 -18.68 -33.61
N ALA A 433 9.09 -19.94 -33.30
CA ALA A 433 10.43 -20.50 -33.37
C ALA A 433 10.65 -21.50 -34.54
N GLU A 434 9.67 -21.61 -35.46
CA GLU A 434 9.84 -22.20 -36.80
C GLU A 434 9.92 -21.08 -37.85
#